data_AF-A0A1F5ZG62-F1
#
_entry.id   AF-A0A1F5ZG62-F1
#
_cell.length_a   1.000
_cell.length_b   1.000
_cell.length_c   1.000
_cell.angle_alpha   90.00
_cell.angle_beta   90.00
_cell.angle_gamma   90.00
#
_symmetry.space_group_name_H-M   'P 1'
#
loop_
_entity.id
_entity.type
_entity.pdbx_description
1 polymer ?
#
loop_
_entity_poly.entity_id
_entity_poly.type
_entity_poly.pdbx_seq_one_letter_code
_entity_poly.pdbx_strand_id
1 'polypeptide(L)'
;MYLDRYFFEFPLNEAASWGYGYKALTTLFESPQYKGKRVIMSRPEFSPYIFLLFYSAYDPQTYRYEAKRYPPTADGFVDVSSFGRFEFRDIHWNNDSCLPSTILVDYVDEKSSYIYPNSQVIRLPNGNPYLQVFTTNGSGCDKKSI
;
A
#
# COMPACT_ATOMS: atom_id res chain seq x y z
N MET A 1 -31.89 5.12 15.82
CA MET A 1 -30.99 6.26 15.54
C MET A 1 -29.56 6.08 16.05
N TYR A 2 -29.27 5.69 17.30
CA TYR A 2 -27.88 5.35 17.70
C TYR A 2 -27.43 3.97 17.20
N LEU A 3 -28.25 2.92 17.42
CA LEU A 3 -27.92 1.55 17.03
C LEU A 3 -27.73 1.42 15.51
N ASP A 4 -28.61 2.05 14.73
CA ASP A 4 -28.51 1.99 13.26
C ASP A 4 -27.21 2.60 12.75
N ARG A 5 -26.85 3.77 13.28
CA ARG A 5 -25.61 4.45 12.91
C ARG A 5 -24.36 3.68 13.36
N TYR A 6 -24.37 3.11 14.56
CA TYR A 6 -23.24 2.36 15.10
C TYR A 6 -23.02 1.02 14.38
N PHE A 7 -24.10 0.29 14.04
CA PHE A 7 -23.99 -1.05 13.47
C PHE A 7 -23.98 -1.07 11.93
N PHE A 8 -24.54 -0.06 11.25
CA PHE A 8 -24.64 -0.06 9.79
C PHE A 8 -23.84 1.07 9.14
N GLU A 9 -24.04 2.32 9.54
CA GLU A 9 -23.38 3.45 8.86
C GLU A 9 -21.89 3.54 9.21
N PHE A 10 -21.54 3.37 10.49
CA PHE A 10 -20.18 3.53 10.98
C PHE A 10 -19.21 2.50 10.36
N PRO A 11 -19.52 1.18 10.30
CA PRO A 11 -18.62 0.22 9.66
C PRO A 11 -18.44 0.44 8.16
N LEU A 12 -19.45 0.97 7.47
CA LEU A 12 -19.38 1.26 6.03
C LEU A 12 -18.51 2.48 5.73
N ASN A 13 -18.62 3.53 6.56
CA ASN A 13 -17.95 4.80 6.35
C ASN A 13 -16.53 4.83 6.94
N GLU A 14 -16.29 4.13 8.04
CA GLU A 14 -14.98 4.05 8.71
C GLU A 14 -14.14 2.84 8.28
N ALA A 15 -14.60 2.07 7.28
CA ALA A 15 -13.87 0.91 6.78
C ALA A 15 -12.42 1.23 6.36
N ALA A 16 -12.18 2.43 5.83
CA ALA A 16 -10.83 2.92 5.51
C ALA A 16 -9.96 3.03 6.77
N SER A 17 -10.51 3.62 7.83
CA SER A 17 -9.87 3.79 9.14
C SER A 17 -9.61 2.45 9.85
N TRP A 18 -10.34 1.39 9.47
CA TRP A 18 -10.33 0.08 10.13
C TRP A 18 -9.48 -0.98 9.41
N GLY A 19 -8.67 -0.56 8.45
CA GLY A 19 -7.70 -1.44 7.82
C GLY A 19 -8.27 -2.36 6.74
N TYR A 20 -9.54 -2.18 6.34
CA TYR A 20 -10.23 -3.06 5.38
C TYR A 20 -9.45 -3.18 4.05
N GLY A 21 -9.00 -2.04 3.52
CA GLY A 21 -8.23 -1.99 2.29
C GLY A 21 -6.90 -2.76 2.39
N TYR A 22 -6.20 -2.65 3.52
CA TYR A 22 -4.94 -3.37 3.74
C TYR A 22 -5.15 -4.87 3.90
N LYS A 23 -6.26 -5.30 4.51
CA LYS A 23 -6.60 -6.72 4.58
C LYS A 23 -6.77 -7.30 3.18
N ALA A 24 -7.57 -6.64 2.34
CA ALA A 24 -7.76 -7.04 0.95
C ALA A 24 -6.44 -7.01 0.16
N LEU A 25 -5.62 -5.98 0.36
CA LEU A 25 -4.30 -5.83 -0.26
C LEU A 25 -3.35 -6.98 0.13
N THR A 26 -3.33 -7.35 1.41
CA THR A 26 -2.47 -8.42 1.91
C THR A 26 -2.89 -9.77 1.33
N THR A 27 -4.20 -10.05 1.27
CA THR A 27 -4.72 -11.23 0.58
C THR A 27 -4.32 -11.26 -0.90
N LEU A 28 -4.34 -10.10 -1.57
CA LEU A 28 -3.90 -9.98 -2.96
C LEU A 28 -2.42 -10.35 -3.10
N PHE A 29 -1.56 -9.85 -2.21
CA PHE A 29 -0.12 -10.09 -2.23
C PHE A 29 0.28 -11.55 -2.02
N GLU A 30 -0.56 -12.36 -1.38
CA GLU A 30 -0.32 -13.80 -1.18
C GLU A 30 -0.69 -14.64 -2.42
N SER A 31 -1.43 -14.07 -3.37
CA SER A 31 -1.78 -14.81 -4.59
C SER A 31 -0.55 -15.09 -5.49
N PRO A 32 -0.55 -16.20 -6.25
CA PRO A 32 0.63 -16.64 -7.01
C PRO A 32 1.19 -15.58 -7.98
N GLN A 33 0.35 -14.71 -8.52
CA GLN A 33 0.74 -13.66 -9.46
C GLN A 33 1.50 -12.48 -8.83
N TYR A 34 1.35 -12.28 -7.51
CA TYR A 34 1.98 -11.17 -6.77
C TYR A 34 3.05 -11.65 -5.78
N LYS A 35 3.02 -12.93 -5.40
CA LYS A 35 3.98 -13.52 -4.48
C LYS A 35 5.41 -13.37 -5.02
N GLY A 36 6.33 -12.94 -4.15
CA GLY A 36 7.75 -12.76 -4.50
C GLY A 36 8.09 -11.47 -5.26
N LYS A 37 7.11 -10.68 -5.70
CA LYS A 37 7.36 -9.34 -6.27
C LYS A 37 7.67 -8.32 -5.19
N ARG A 38 8.53 -7.34 -5.52
CA ARG A 38 8.77 -6.15 -4.67
C ARG A 38 7.51 -5.31 -4.63
N VAL A 39 7.21 -4.72 -3.48
CA VAL A 39 6.06 -3.84 -3.28
C VAL A 39 6.57 -2.47 -2.86
N ILE A 40 6.21 -1.44 -3.61
CA ILE A 40 6.43 -0.04 -3.24
C ILE A 40 5.05 0.54 -2.95
N MET A 41 4.87 1.03 -1.72
CA MET A 41 3.62 1.65 -1.29
C MET A 41 3.87 3.12 -0.95
N SER A 42 3.04 4.00 -1.51
CA SER A 42 3.12 5.44 -1.23
C SER A 42 2.68 5.76 0.20
N ARG A 43 2.88 7.02 0.59
CA ARG A 43 2.44 7.58 1.87
C ARG A 43 2.91 6.82 3.11
N PRO A 44 4.24 6.74 3.32
CA PRO A 44 4.79 6.14 4.54
C PRO A 44 4.22 6.77 5.83
N GLU A 45 3.80 8.03 5.79
CA GLU A 45 3.22 8.78 6.91
C GLU A 45 1.88 8.22 7.42
N PHE A 46 1.21 7.36 6.64
CA PHE A 46 0.00 6.66 7.09
C PHE A 46 0.32 5.34 7.83
N SER A 47 1.61 5.09 8.08
CA SER A 47 2.16 3.88 8.71
C SER A 47 1.53 2.58 8.18
N PRO A 48 1.39 2.38 6.85
CA PRO A 48 0.73 1.20 6.27
C PRO A 48 1.40 -0.13 6.65
N TYR A 49 2.68 -0.07 7.01
CA TYR A 49 3.46 -1.21 7.47
C TYR A 49 2.79 -1.96 8.65
N ILE A 50 2.10 -1.24 9.53
CA ILE A 50 1.45 -1.84 10.72
C ILE A 50 0.39 -2.86 10.28
N PHE A 51 -0.46 -2.48 9.33
CA PHE A 51 -1.51 -3.36 8.82
C PHE A 51 -0.95 -4.52 8.02
N LEU A 52 0.10 -4.28 7.22
CA LEU A 52 0.74 -5.35 6.45
C LEU A 52 1.35 -6.40 7.38
N LEU A 53 2.11 -5.99 8.40
CA LEU A 53 2.67 -6.91 9.40
C LEU A 53 1.58 -7.73 10.09
N PHE A 54 0.49 -7.06 10.49
CA PHE A 54 -0.62 -7.69 11.19
C PHE A 54 -1.35 -8.70 10.31
N TYR A 55 -1.81 -8.31 9.12
CA TYR A 55 -2.61 -9.17 8.24
C TYR A 55 -1.80 -10.24 7.52
N SER A 56 -0.49 -10.03 7.31
CA SER A 56 0.36 -11.05 6.71
C SER A 56 0.90 -12.04 7.73
N ALA A 57 0.59 -11.86 9.02
CA ALA A 57 1.17 -12.60 10.14
C ALA A 57 2.72 -12.68 10.02
N TYR A 58 3.35 -11.54 9.72
CA TYR A 58 4.77 -11.48 9.47
C TYR A 58 5.56 -11.88 10.74
N ASP A 59 6.59 -12.71 10.58
CA ASP A 59 7.38 -13.19 11.72
C ASP A 59 8.06 -12.02 12.48
N PRO A 60 7.75 -11.81 13.78
CA PRO A 60 8.29 -10.69 14.54
C PRO A 60 9.82 -10.72 14.68
N GLN A 61 10.42 -11.92 14.72
CA GLN A 61 11.88 -12.06 14.84
C GLN A 61 12.57 -11.58 13.56
N THR A 62 12.09 -12.04 12.41
CA THR A 62 12.56 -11.62 11.09
C THR A 62 12.40 -10.11 10.92
N TYR A 63 11.22 -9.57 11.27
CA TYR A 63 10.95 -8.13 11.14
C TYR A 63 11.95 -7.29 11.92
N ARG A 64 12.28 -7.70 13.15
CA ARG A 64 13.23 -6.96 14.00
C ARG A 64 14.60 -6.75 13.33
N TYR A 65 15.06 -7.71 12.53
CA TYR A 65 16.36 -7.64 11.85
C TYR A 65 16.30 -6.96 10.48
N GLU A 66 15.18 -7.08 9.76
CA GLU A 66 15.06 -6.55 8.40
C GLU A 66 14.51 -5.11 8.35
N ALA A 67 13.77 -4.69 9.37
CA ALA A 67 13.09 -3.40 9.38
C ALA A 67 14.08 -2.22 9.35
N LYS A 68 14.04 -1.46 8.27
CA LYS A 68 14.69 -0.16 8.14
C LYS A 68 13.69 0.93 8.47
N ARG A 69 14.16 1.98 9.13
CA ARG A 69 13.34 3.09 9.60
C ARG A 69 13.80 4.39 8.99
N TYR A 70 12.86 5.32 8.88
CA TYR A 70 13.17 6.71 8.59
C TYR A 70 13.88 7.37 9.78
N PRO A 71 14.60 8.48 9.56
CA PRO A 71 15.00 9.35 10.64
C PRO A 71 13.77 9.82 11.44
N PRO A 72 13.92 10.09 12.75
CA PRO A 72 12.85 10.65 13.55
C PRO A 72 12.34 11.97 12.96
N THR A 73 11.02 12.16 12.97
CA THR A 73 10.40 13.45 12.64
C THR A 73 10.68 14.48 13.75
N ALA A 74 10.33 15.76 13.50
CA ALA A 74 10.46 16.82 14.50
C ALA A 74 9.69 16.51 15.80
N ASP A 75 8.58 15.77 15.69
CA ASP A 75 7.74 15.34 16.82
C ASP A 75 8.22 14.00 17.45
N GLY A 76 9.33 13.44 16.97
CA GLY A 76 9.94 12.21 17.49
C GLY A 76 9.32 10.91 16.96
N PHE A 77 8.43 10.96 15.96
CA PHE A 77 7.89 9.75 15.33
C PHE A 77 8.93 9.08 14.43
N VAL A 78 8.93 7.76 14.42
CA VAL A 78 9.86 6.95 13.61
C VAL A 78 9.06 5.93 12.81
N ASP A 79 8.82 6.23 11.54
CA ASP A 79 8.16 5.31 10.60
C ASP A 79 9.14 4.31 9.98
N VAL A 80 8.58 3.26 9.39
CA VAL A 80 9.31 2.19 8.72
C VAL A 80 9.46 2.52 7.24
N SER A 81 10.68 2.46 6.73
CA SER A 81 10.98 2.69 5.31
C SER A 81 10.94 1.40 4.49
N SER A 82 11.32 0.25 5.07
CA SER A 82 11.23 -1.04 4.37
C SER A 82 11.36 -2.22 5.31
N PHE A 83 10.81 -3.37 4.92
CA PHE A 83 11.11 -4.69 5.49
C PHE A 83 10.77 -5.78 4.47
N GLY A 84 11.50 -6.90 4.45
CA GLY A 84 11.30 -7.96 3.47
C GLY A 84 11.22 -7.44 2.02
N ARG A 85 10.08 -7.69 1.37
CA ARG A 85 9.78 -7.23 0.01
C ARG A 85 9.03 -5.90 -0.08
N PHE A 86 8.72 -5.28 1.06
CA PHE A 86 7.93 -4.06 1.16
C PHE A 86 8.82 -2.84 1.37
N GLU A 87 8.52 -1.79 0.63
CA GLU A 87 9.14 -0.48 0.72
C GLU A 87 8.06 0.59 0.76
N PHE A 88 8.21 1.54 1.67
CA PHE A 88 7.28 2.63 1.86
C PHE A 88 7.99 3.90 1.48
N ARG A 89 7.54 4.58 0.43
CA ARG A 89 8.05 5.86 -0.06
C ARG A 89 7.16 6.39 -1.16
N ASP A 90 7.29 7.66 -1.49
CA ASP A 90 6.62 8.23 -2.67
C ASP A 90 6.97 7.47 -3.96
N ILE A 91 5.96 7.32 -4.82
CA ILE A 91 6.07 6.64 -6.11
C ILE A 91 6.48 7.67 -7.17
N HIS A 92 7.63 7.44 -7.79
CA HIS A 92 8.11 8.21 -8.93
C HIS A 92 7.64 7.54 -10.22
N TRP A 93 6.41 7.84 -10.65
CA TRP A 93 5.74 7.14 -11.76
C TRP A 93 6.56 7.03 -13.06
N ASN A 94 7.40 8.02 -13.38
CA ASN A 94 8.27 7.97 -14.57
C ASN A 94 9.37 6.90 -14.49
N ASN A 95 9.82 6.54 -13.29
CA ASN A 95 10.93 5.62 -13.07
C ASN A 95 10.45 4.28 -12.50
N ASP A 96 9.53 4.33 -11.54
CA ASP A 96 9.07 3.16 -10.80
C ASP A 96 8.16 2.26 -11.65
N SER A 97 7.38 2.84 -12.57
CA SER A 97 6.55 2.07 -13.52
C SER A 97 7.38 1.16 -14.44
N CYS A 98 8.67 1.47 -14.57
CA CYS A 98 9.64 0.77 -15.38
C CYS A 98 10.36 -0.36 -14.65
N LEU A 99 10.25 -0.44 -13.32
CA LEU A 99 10.97 -1.44 -12.55
C LEU A 99 10.47 -2.84 -12.93
N PRO A 100 11.33 -3.85 -13.10
CA PRO A 100 10.86 -5.21 -13.33
C PRO A 100 10.25 -5.80 -12.06
N SER A 101 9.25 -6.67 -12.21
CA SER A 101 8.70 -7.50 -11.12
C SER A 101 8.32 -6.72 -9.85
N THR A 102 7.76 -5.52 -10.03
CA THR A 102 7.42 -4.61 -8.93
C THR A 102 5.93 -4.31 -8.94
N ILE A 103 5.38 -4.13 -7.75
CA ILE A 103 4.00 -3.74 -7.53
C ILE A 103 4.03 -2.35 -6.92
N LEU A 104 3.35 -1.41 -7.55
CA LEU A 104 3.17 -0.05 -7.04
C LEU A 104 1.78 0.03 -6.42
N VAL A 105 1.71 0.52 -5.18
CA VAL A 105 0.45 0.71 -4.47
C VAL A 105 0.32 2.17 -4.09
N ASP A 106 -0.72 2.81 -4.62
CA ASP A 106 -1.03 4.20 -4.32
C ASP A 106 -2.45 4.35 -3.76
N TYR A 107 -2.65 5.40 -2.97
CA TYR A 107 -3.96 5.74 -2.45
C TYR A 107 -4.77 6.46 -3.52
N VAL A 108 -6.05 6.12 -3.62
CA VAL A 108 -6.99 6.85 -4.48
C VAL A 108 -7.73 7.85 -3.60
N ASP A 109 -7.29 9.10 -3.64
CA ASP A 109 -7.87 10.20 -2.88
C ASP A 109 -7.75 11.53 -3.63
N GLU A 110 -7.99 12.66 -2.95
CA GLU A 110 -7.93 13.99 -3.57
C GLU A 110 -6.54 14.34 -4.13
N LYS A 111 -5.47 13.90 -3.47
CA LYS A 111 -4.08 14.20 -3.86
C LYS A 111 -3.57 13.24 -4.94
N SER A 112 -4.09 12.02 -5.00
CA SER A 112 -3.83 11.04 -6.08
C SER A 112 -5.14 10.45 -6.61
N SER A 113 -5.85 11.22 -7.42
CA SER A 113 -7.15 10.82 -7.99
C SER A 113 -7.03 10.09 -9.32
N TYR A 114 -5.84 10.12 -9.95
CA TYR A 114 -5.61 9.47 -11.24
C TYR A 114 -5.43 7.96 -11.04
N ILE A 115 -6.35 7.19 -11.62
CA ILE A 115 -6.29 5.73 -11.65
C ILE A 115 -5.56 5.31 -12.92
N TYR A 116 -4.42 4.63 -12.75
CA TYR A 116 -3.60 4.22 -13.89
C TYR A 116 -4.29 3.13 -14.71
N PRO A 117 -4.18 3.15 -16.05
CA PRO A 117 -4.65 2.06 -16.91
C PRO A 117 -4.04 0.72 -16.47
N ASN A 118 -4.84 -0.34 -16.44
CA ASN A 118 -4.45 -1.68 -15.97
C ASN A 118 -4.11 -1.79 -14.48
N SER A 119 -4.43 -0.78 -13.66
CA SER A 119 -4.37 -0.93 -12.21
C SER A 119 -5.59 -1.72 -11.69
N GLN A 120 -5.36 -2.57 -10.71
CA GLN A 120 -6.42 -3.21 -9.93
C GLN A 120 -6.80 -2.30 -8.77
N VAL A 121 -8.07 -1.93 -8.66
CA VAL A 121 -8.55 -1.02 -7.61
C VAL A 121 -9.21 -1.80 -6.48
N ILE A 122 -8.71 -1.61 -5.26
CA ILE A 122 -9.35 -2.08 -4.03
C ILE A 122 -10.38 -1.03 -3.60
N ARG A 123 -11.63 -1.46 -3.51
CA ARG A 123 -12.76 -0.66 -3.07
C ARG A 123 -13.14 -0.97 -1.64
N LEU A 124 -13.61 0.04 -0.93
CA LEU A 124 -14.18 -0.09 0.40
C LEU A 124 -15.60 -0.68 0.32
N PRO A 125 -16.18 -1.14 1.44
CA PRO A 125 -17.54 -1.67 1.49
C PRO A 125 -18.63 -0.70 0.97
N ASN A 126 -18.39 0.61 1.08
CA ASN A 126 -19.27 1.64 0.51
C ASN A 126 -19.11 1.83 -1.02
N GLY A 127 -18.22 1.09 -1.67
CA GLY A 127 -17.96 1.14 -3.11
C GLY A 127 -16.89 2.14 -3.55
N ASN A 128 -16.44 3.03 -2.65
CA ASN A 128 -15.44 4.05 -2.98
C ASN A 128 -14.07 3.40 -3.25
N PRO A 129 -13.33 3.87 -4.28
CA PRO A 129 -11.96 3.43 -4.50
C PRO A 129 -11.08 3.91 -3.34
N TYR A 130 -10.09 3.10 -2.95
CA TYR A 130 -9.23 3.42 -1.82
C TYR A 130 -7.75 3.18 -2.10
N LEU A 131 -7.41 2.01 -2.65
CA LEU A 131 -6.06 1.70 -3.08
C LEU A 131 -6.07 1.26 -4.54
N GLN A 132 -5.09 1.69 -5.30
CA GLN A 132 -4.81 1.16 -6.63
C GLN A 132 -3.50 0.37 -6.61
N VAL A 133 -3.50 -0.75 -7.32
CA VAL A 133 -2.39 -1.70 -7.40
C VAL A 133 -1.97 -1.83 -8.85
N PHE A 134 -0.77 -1.37 -9.17
CA PHE A 134 -0.20 -1.41 -10.51
C PHE A 134 0.95 -2.41 -10.56
N THR A 135 0.94 -3.31 -11.55
CA THR A 135 2.02 -4.28 -11.74
C THR A 135 2.90 -3.84 -12.89
N THR A 136 4.20 -3.79 -12.65
CA THR A 136 5.19 -3.42 -13.65
C THR A 136 5.78 -4.68 -14.30
N ASN A 137 5.85 -4.69 -15.64
CA ASN A 137 6.40 -5.82 -16.41
C ASN A 137 7.82 -5.55 -16.96
N GLY A 138 8.46 -4.44 -16.57
CA GLY A 138 9.87 -4.15 -16.88
C GLY A 138 10.24 -3.91 -18.35
N SER A 139 9.28 -3.98 -19.28
CA SER A 139 9.56 -4.04 -20.72
C SER A 139 9.30 -2.77 -21.53
N GLY A 140 9.05 -1.61 -20.89
CA GLY A 140 8.47 -0.44 -21.58
C GLY A 140 9.15 0.91 -21.44
N CYS A 141 10.26 1.03 -20.70
CA CYS A 141 10.91 2.33 -20.52
C CYS A 141 12.26 2.39 -21.22
N ASP A 142 12.23 2.79 -22.48
CA ASP A 142 13.43 3.28 -23.12
C ASP A 142 13.92 4.53 -22.39
N LYS A 143 15.18 4.48 -21.97
CA LYS A 143 15.93 5.60 -21.40
C LYS A 143 15.86 6.78 -22.37
N LYS A 144 15.00 7.76 -22.11
CA LYS A 144 15.23 9.10 -22.65
C LYS A 144 16.30 9.76 -21.78
N SER A 145 17.56 9.47 -22.12
CA SER A 145 18.67 10.37 -21.84
C SER A 145 18.42 11.70 -22.54
N ILE A 146 18.45 12.79 -21.78
CA ILE A 146 18.87 14.11 -22.24
C ILE A 146 19.88 14.60 -21.21
#